data_AF-A0A381YMQ0-F1
#
_entry.id   AF-A0A381YMQ0-F1
#
_cell.length_a   1.000
_cell.length_b   1.000
_cell.length_c   1.000
_cell.angle_alpha   90.00
_cell.angle_beta   90.00
_cell.angle_gamma   90.00
#
_symmetry.space_group_name_H-M   'P 1'
#
loop_
_entity.id
_entity.type
_entity.pdbx_description
1 polymer ?
#
loop_
_entity_poly.entity_id
_entity_poly.type
_entity_poly.pdbx_seq_one_letter_code
_entity_poly.pdbx_strand_id
1 'polypeptide(L)'
;MAQNAVFGINSNLDTQDIINKMVSLEARSMDLVEAKKQIEQQKLASFQELKNRLQTFKSVVTTLNTQSRFIVNKSVFSNNSFSDSNKVVDITTTSSASSGTYSLIVNNLATESKLITSGYAETTTSIASGTVTIVIGSSASSTVTIDSTNNTLDGLRLAINNLGLDVKASFLNDGDATNPYRLLISGTQTGSSGTVTMSHTTPQSPFWTASAGVTFETTQTARDASLSLDGVSITKSSNTVTDVISGAALKLQSAGSGTISLSTDTEAITTKVSDFVDEYNDISLFLAEQLALDSETEETGVLFGNFAVQNLQQILRSSISSKVTGISGDYTYLSQIGITTQSDGTIILDTDDFSDALVGDIENVSQLFSSNGSVTNSSVAYVGFTSDTE
;
A
#
# COMPACT_ATOMS: atom_id res chain seq x y z
N MET A 1 22.55 -73.85 23.39
CA MET A 1 23.08 -74.32 24.69
C MET A 1 24.57 -74.06 24.72
N ALA A 2 25.06 -73.66 25.88
CA ALA A 2 26.35 -73.04 26.19
C ALA A 2 27.60 -73.61 25.50
N GLN A 3 28.55 -72.72 25.18
CA GLN A 3 29.97 -72.94 25.46
C GLN A 3 30.65 -71.61 25.87
N ASN A 4 30.66 -71.42 27.20
CA ASN A 4 31.66 -70.78 28.04
C ASN A 4 32.74 -69.92 27.37
N ALA A 5 32.57 -68.60 27.48
CA ALA A 5 33.70 -67.68 27.51
C ALA A 5 34.46 -67.88 28.84
N VAL A 6 35.74 -68.18 28.73
CA VAL A 6 36.67 -68.29 29.87
C VAL A 6 36.95 -66.88 30.36
N PHE A 7 36.27 -66.48 31.44
CA PHE A 7 36.55 -65.24 32.16
C PHE A 7 37.48 -65.53 33.33
N GLY A 8 38.59 -64.79 33.39
CA GLY A 8 39.45 -64.53 34.55
C GLY A 8 39.38 -65.51 35.72
N ILE A 9 40.05 -66.65 35.61
CA ILE A 9 40.40 -67.43 36.80
C ILE A 9 41.52 -66.70 37.56
N ASN A 10 41.20 -66.28 38.79
CA ASN A 10 42.11 -65.79 39.84
C ASN A 10 42.32 -64.27 40.03
N SER A 11 41.37 -63.43 39.60
CA SER A 11 41.22 -62.09 40.15
C SER A 11 39.74 -61.81 40.41
N ASN A 12 39.39 -61.44 41.64
CA ASN A 12 38.06 -61.07 42.10
C ASN A 12 37.62 -59.70 41.52
N LEU A 13 37.95 -59.46 40.24
CA LEU A 13 37.74 -58.21 39.53
C LEU A 13 36.50 -58.38 38.66
N ASP A 14 35.46 -57.63 38.97
CA ASP A 14 34.26 -57.53 38.15
C ASP A 14 34.61 -56.75 36.86
N THR A 15 35.05 -57.49 35.86
CA THR A 15 35.49 -56.92 34.59
C THR A 15 34.34 -56.26 33.84
N GLN A 16 33.08 -56.64 34.06
CA GLN A 16 31.93 -55.96 33.47
C GLN A 16 31.70 -54.60 34.13
N ASP A 17 31.76 -54.50 35.45
CA ASP A 17 31.68 -53.23 36.17
C ASP A 17 32.83 -52.28 35.81
N ILE A 18 34.04 -52.81 35.67
CA ILE A 18 35.21 -52.03 35.24
C ILE A 18 35.03 -51.55 33.80
N ILE A 19 34.55 -52.40 32.89
CA ILE A 19 34.25 -52.01 31.50
C ILE A 19 33.13 -50.95 31.47
N ASN A 20 32.05 -51.11 32.22
CA ASN A 20 30.96 -50.13 32.30
C ASN A 20 31.42 -48.78 32.91
N LYS A 21 32.30 -48.81 33.92
CA LYS A 21 32.91 -47.61 34.50
C LYS A 21 33.89 -46.93 33.53
N MET A 22 34.63 -47.69 32.72
CA MET A 22 35.47 -47.11 31.66
C MET A 22 34.63 -46.54 30.51
N VAL A 23 33.59 -47.25 30.06
CA VAL A 23 32.68 -46.79 29.01
C VAL A 23 31.92 -45.54 29.44
N SER A 24 31.46 -45.44 30.69
CA SER A 24 30.83 -44.22 31.22
C SER A 24 31.81 -43.07 31.39
N LEU A 25 33.07 -43.34 31.75
CA LEU A 25 34.13 -42.33 31.79
C LEU A 25 34.49 -41.82 30.39
N GLU A 26 34.48 -42.69 29.37
CA GLU A 26 34.71 -42.35 27.98
C GLU A 26 33.50 -41.58 27.38
N ALA A 27 32.27 -41.99 27.74
CA ALA A 27 31.03 -41.32 27.37
C ALA A 27 30.89 -39.91 27.99
N ARG A 28 31.53 -39.63 29.14
CA ARG A 28 31.54 -38.28 29.75
C ARG A 28 32.00 -37.20 28.78
N SER A 29 32.95 -37.51 27.89
CA SER A 29 33.42 -36.57 26.87
C SER A 29 32.32 -36.23 25.85
N MET A 30 31.54 -37.24 25.46
CA MET A 30 30.39 -37.12 24.56
C MET A 30 29.25 -36.36 25.24
N ASP A 31 28.93 -36.65 26.51
CA ASP A 31 27.90 -35.95 27.27
C ASP A 31 28.22 -34.45 27.41
N LEU A 32 29.50 -34.12 27.64
CA LEU A 32 29.96 -32.72 27.69
C LEU A 32 29.79 -32.01 26.35
N VAL A 33 30.08 -32.69 25.24
CA VAL A 33 29.90 -32.13 23.89
C VAL A 33 28.42 -31.98 23.55
N GLU A 34 27.57 -32.96 23.91
CA GLU A 34 26.13 -32.87 23.67
C GLU A 34 25.49 -31.75 24.51
N ALA A 35 25.88 -31.60 25.78
CA ALA A 35 25.45 -30.49 26.62
C ALA A 35 25.89 -29.13 26.04
N LYS A 36 27.13 -29.00 25.56
CA LYS A 36 27.60 -27.79 24.86
C LYS A 36 26.80 -27.52 23.59
N LYS A 37 26.52 -28.56 22.80
CA LYS A 37 25.72 -28.45 21.57
C LYS A 37 24.29 -27.98 21.88
N GLN A 38 23.67 -28.48 22.94
CA GLN A 38 22.34 -28.02 23.38
C GLN A 38 22.36 -26.53 23.75
N ILE A 39 23.38 -26.08 24.49
CA ILE A 39 23.55 -24.65 24.84
C ILE A 39 23.71 -23.79 23.57
N GLU A 40 24.57 -24.21 22.63
CA GLU A 40 24.76 -23.46 21.38
C GLU A 40 23.50 -23.47 20.50
N GLN A 41 22.70 -24.54 20.51
CA GLN A 41 21.39 -24.59 19.84
C GLN A 41 20.39 -23.62 20.49
N GLN A 42 20.37 -23.52 21.82
CA GLN A 42 19.54 -22.54 22.53
C GLN A 42 19.97 -21.11 22.21
N LYS A 43 21.28 -20.81 22.22
CA LYS A 43 21.80 -19.50 21.82
C LYS A 43 21.41 -19.15 20.39
N LEU A 44 21.55 -20.10 19.46
CA LEU A 44 21.14 -19.90 18.07
C LEU A 44 19.65 -19.56 17.98
N ALA A 45 18.80 -20.28 18.70
CA ALA A 45 17.36 -20.00 18.76
C ALA A 45 17.08 -18.59 19.33
N SER A 46 17.73 -18.21 20.44
CA SER A 46 17.60 -16.86 21.02
C SER A 46 18.05 -15.76 20.06
N PHE A 47 19.11 -15.96 19.28
CA PHE A 47 19.54 -15.00 18.25
C PHE A 47 18.57 -14.91 17.07
N GLN A 48 17.97 -16.03 16.66
CA GLN A 48 16.94 -16.04 15.63
C GLN A 48 15.71 -15.26 16.08
N GLU A 49 15.29 -15.45 17.33
CA GLU A 49 14.17 -14.74 17.93
C GLU A 49 14.46 -13.24 18.05
N LEU A 50 15.64 -12.86 18.56
CA LEU A 50 16.09 -11.47 18.62
C LEU A 50 16.06 -10.81 17.24
N LYS A 51 16.56 -11.52 16.22
CA LYS A 51 16.55 -11.03 14.84
C LYS A 51 15.13 -10.77 14.35
N ASN A 52 14.20 -11.69 14.60
CA ASN A 52 12.82 -11.54 14.18
C ASN A 52 12.16 -10.33 14.85
N ARG A 53 12.34 -10.16 16.16
CA ARG A 53 11.84 -9.00 16.91
C ARG A 53 12.40 -7.68 16.40
N LEU A 54 13.71 -7.62 16.15
CA LEU A 54 14.34 -6.45 15.53
C LEU A 54 13.81 -6.16 14.12
N GLN A 55 13.45 -7.19 13.34
CA GLN A 55 12.83 -7.01 12.03
C GLN A 55 11.39 -6.47 12.13
N THR A 56 10.61 -6.93 13.10
CA THR A 56 9.27 -6.42 13.38
C THR A 56 9.35 -4.96 13.83
N PHE A 57 10.18 -4.66 14.82
CA PHE A 57 10.40 -3.29 15.29
C PHE A 57 10.89 -2.37 14.18
N LYS A 58 11.86 -2.81 13.35
CA LYS A 58 12.28 -2.06 12.17
C LYS A 58 11.11 -1.75 11.24
N SER A 59 10.20 -2.70 11.02
CA SER A 59 9.04 -2.51 10.16
C SER A 59 8.12 -1.42 10.70
N VAL A 60 7.83 -1.43 12.00
CA VAL A 60 7.04 -0.39 12.67
C VAL A 60 7.75 0.97 12.62
N VAL A 61 9.03 1.04 12.97
CA VAL A 61 9.83 2.28 12.88
C VAL A 61 9.81 2.84 11.47
N THR A 62 9.89 2.01 10.43
CA THR A 62 9.82 2.52 9.07
C THR A 62 8.48 3.22 8.82
N THR A 63 7.37 2.77 9.40
CA THR A 63 6.07 3.42 9.23
C THR A 63 5.99 4.83 9.84
N LEU A 64 7.00 5.23 10.62
CA LEU A 64 7.10 6.53 11.28
C LEU A 64 8.30 7.36 10.81
N ASN A 65 9.26 6.77 10.10
CA ASN A 65 10.59 7.35 9.85
C ASN A 65 10.65 8.56 8.91
N THR A 66 9.51 9.03 8.40
CA THR A 66 9.41 10.25 7.58
C THR A 66 8.12 10.97 7.95
N GLN A 67 8.11 12.31 7.84
CA GLN A 67 6.92 13.11 8.12
C GLN A 67 5.69 12.61 7.34
N SER A 68 5.86 12.24 6.06
CA SER A 68 4.75 11.72 5.25
C SER A 68 4.21 10.36 5.66
N ARG A 69 5.00 9.55 6.37
CA ARG A 69 4.55 8.27 6.91
C ARG A 69 4.01 8.43 8.33
N PHE A 70 4.53 9.40 9.09
CA PHE A 70 4.05 9.76 10.41
C PHE A 70 2.66 10.40 10.35
N ILE A 71 2.53 11.51 9.62
CA ILE A 71 1.30 12.30 9.55
C ILE A 71 0.23 11.55 8.76
N VAL A 72 -0.88 11.26 9.44
CA VAL A 72 -2.09 10.69 8.85
C VAL A 72 -3.18 11.76 8.88
N ASN A 73 -3.84 11.94 7.75
CA ASN A 73 -5.01 12.80 7.65
C ASN A 73 -6.22 11.93 7.31
N LYS A 74 -7.36 12.22 7.93
CA LYS A 74 -8.64 11.61 7.60
C LYS A 74 -9.52 12.58 6.83
N SER A 75 -10.44 11.99 6.09
CA SER A 75 -11.50 12.72 5.41
C SER A 75 -12.84 12.12 5.78
N VAL A 76 -13.82 12.99 5.98
CA VAL A 76 -15.21 12.61 6.24
C VAL A 76 -16.07 13.36 5.26
N PHE A 77 -16.89 12.61 4.51
CA PHE A 77 -17.96 13.20 3.70
C PHE A 77 -19.29 13.03 4.43
N SER A 78 -20.03 14.11 4.57
CA SER A 78 -21.38 14.13 5.13
C SER A 78 -22.35 14.58 4.06
N ASN A 79 -23.19 13.64 3.58
CA ASN A 79 -24.27 13.96 2.64
C ASN A 79 -25.26 14.92 3.31
N ASN A 80 -25.69 15.96 2.60
CA ASN A 80 -26.64 16.92 3.12
C ASN A 80 -28.11 16.46 3.05
N SER A 81 -28.38 15.35 2.36
CA SER A 81 -29.71 14.74 2.27
C SER A 81 -29.78 13.50 3.17
N PHE A 82 -30.57 13.60 4.24
CA PHE A 82 -30.73 12.51 5.22
C PHE A 82 -31.29 11.21 4.61
N SER A 83 -32.05 11.31 3.51
CA SER A 83 -32.62 10.16 2.80
C SER A 83 -31.71 9.60 1.70
N ASP A 84 -30.64 10.30 1.36
CA ASP A 84 -29.71 9.89 0.31
C ASP A 84 -28.46 9.25 0.92
N SER A 85 -28.43 7.92 0.92
CA SER A 85 -27.26 7.16 1.35
C SER A 85 -26.24 6.96 0.23
N ASN A 86 -26.46 7.54 -0.96
CA ASN A 86 -25.48 7.43 -2.03
C ASN A 86 -24.18 8.12 -1.64
N LYS A 87 -23.08 7.42 -1.90
CA LYS A 87 -21.76 8.03 -1.86
C LYS A 87 -21.64 8.98 -3.04
N VAL A 88 -21.64 10.27 -2.76
CA VAL A 88 -21.41 11.33 -3.77
C VAL A 88 -19.94 11.36 -4.17
N VAL A 89 -19.05 11.19 -3.17
CA VAL A 89 -17.60 11.26 -3.35
C VAL A 89 -16.91 10.28 -2.38
N ASP A 90 -15.86 9.61 -2.85
CA ASP A 90 -14.83 9.02 -2.00
C ASP A 90 -13.61 9.95 -1.99
N ILE A 91 -13.00 10.16 -0.82
CA ILE A 91 -11.91 11.12 -0.66
C ILE A 91 -10.71 10.37 -0.11
N THR A 92 -9.56 10.55 -0.77
CA THR A 92 -8.28 10.08 -0.25
C THR A 92 -7.38 11.26 0.04
N THR A 93 -6.64 11.17 1.13
CA THR A 93 -5.78 12.23 1.64
C THR A 93 -4.33 11.76 1.65
N THR A 94 -3.44 12.72 1.48
CA THR A 94 -2.00 12.56 1.70
C THR A 94 -1.61 13.22 3.02
N SER A 95 -0.37 13.02 3.47
CA SER A 95 0.18 13.67 4.66
C SER A 95 0.21 15.21 4.57
N SER A 96 0.20 15.78 3.36
CA SER A 96 0.18 17.22 3.12
C SER A 96 -1.24 17.80 2.95
N ALA A 97 -2.27 17.00 3.20
CA ALA A 97 -3.65 17.48 3.14
C ALA A 97 -3.89 18.57 4.17
N SER A 98 -4.38 19.73 3.71
CA SER A 98 -4.74 20.82 4.60
C SER A 98 -6.05 20.52 5.33
N SER A 99 -6.05 20.64 6.66
CA SER A 99 -7.26 20.55 7.47
C SER A 99 -8.24 21.67 7.11
N GLY A 100 -9.54 21.35 7.06
CA GLY A 100 -10.57 22.31 6.69
C GLY A 100 -11.89 21.66 6.33
N THR A 101 -12.93 22.48 6.25
CA THR A 101 -14.27 22.05 5.83
C THR A 101 -14.63 22.70 4.50
N TYR A 102 -15.14 21.91 3.56
CA TYR A 102 -15.50 22.36 2.23
C TYR A 102 -16.92 21.92 1.87
N SER A 103 -17.73 22.82 1.31
CA SER A 103 -19.03 22.50 0.76
C SER A 103 -18.91 22.00 -0.67
N LEU A 104 -19.29 20.74 -0.92
CA LEU A 104 -19.25 20.10 -2.23
C LEU A 104 -20.66 20.00 -2.82
N ILE A 105 -20.79 20.37 -4.09
CA ILE A 105 -21.96 20.07 -4.92
C ILE A 105 -21.47 19.44 -6.22
N VAL A 106 -21.97 18.25 -6.56
CA VAL A 106 -21.68 17.56 -7.83
C VAL A 106 -22.94 17.60 -8.68
N ASN A 107 -22.90 18.34 -9.79
CA ASN A 107 -24.03 18.48 -10.70
C ASN A 107 -24.13 17.29 -11.64
N ASN A 108 -23.01 16.89 -12.24
CA ASN A 108 -22.92 15.71 -13.09
C ASN A 108 -21.51 15.14 -13.09
N LEU A 109 -21.42 13.85 -13.38
CA LEU A 109 -20.16 13.14 -13.57
C LEU A 109 -19.62 13.35 -14.99
N ALA A 110 -18.31 13.17 -15.12
CA ALA A 110 -17.66 13.02 -16.41
C ALA A 110 -18.10 11.67 -17.02
N THR A 111 -18.47 11.69 -18.30
CA THR A 111 -18.83 10.48 -19.04
C THR A 111 -17.99 10.36 -20.30
N GLU A 112 -17.78 9.13 -20.74
CA GLU A 112 -17.19 8.76 -22.01
C GLU A 112 -18.24 8.75 -23.13
N SER A 113 -17.77 8.75 -24.38
CA SER A 113 -18.64 8.55 -25.54
C SER A 113 -18.96 7.07 -25.73
N LYS A 114 -20.22 6.75 -26.01
CA LYS A 114 -20.66 5.43 -26.48
C LYS A 114 -21.44 5.54 -27.77
N LEU A 115 -21.08 4.69 -28.72
CA LEU A 115 -21.74 4.57 -30.00
C LEU A 115 -22.16 3.11 -30.21
N ILE A 116 -23.29 2.90 -30.88
CA ILE A 116 -23.75 1.57 -31.28
C ILE A 116 -23.97 1.54 -32.80
N THR A 117 -23.80 0.37 -33.38
CA THR A 117 -24.23 0.14 -34.77
C THR A 117 -25.71 -0.22 -34.86
N SER A 118 -26.22 -0.28 -36.08
CA SER A 118 -27.40 -1.09 -36.39
C SER A 118 -27.21 -2.55 -35.93
N GLY A 119 -28.31 -3.26 -35.73
CA GLY A 119 -28.30 -4.68 -35.39
C GLY A 119 -27.93 -5.55 -36.58
N TYR A 120 -27.31 -6.70 -36.30
CA TYR A 120 -26.94 -7.75 -37.23
C TYR A 120 -27.35 -9.12 -36.70
N ALA A 121 -27.70 -10.03 -37.61
CA ALA A 121 -28.11 -11.38 -37.27
C ALA A 121 -27.00 -12.19 -36.58
N GLU A 122 -25.76 -12.04 -37.05
CA GLU A 122 -24.57 -12.75 -36.55
C GLU A 122 -23.34 -11.84 -36.48
N THR A 123 -22.36 -12.19 -35.66
CA THR A 123 -21.07 -11.46 -35.57
C THR A 123 -20.20 -11.59 -36.83
N THR A 124 -20.45 -12.61 -37.65
CA THR A 124 -19.79 -12.84 -38.93
C THR A 124 -20.56 -12.24 -40.11
N THR A 125 -21.68 -11.56 -39.87
CA THR A 125 -22.47 -10.91 -40.92
C THR A 125 -21.59 -9.98 -41.73
N SER A 126 -21.67 -10.09 -43.05
CA SER A 126 -20.88 -9.24 -43.94
C SER A 126 -21.37 -7.80 -43.88
N ILE A 127 -20.43 -6.87 -43.77
CA ILE A 127 -20.69 -5.43 -43.79
C ILE A 127 -20.19 -4.83 -45.09
N ALA A 128 -20.78 -3.70 -45.49
CA ALA A 128 -20.39 -2.99 -46.70
C ALA A 128 -18.92 -2.55 -46.65
N SER A 129 -18.17 -2.79 -47.73
CA SER A 129 -16.82 -2.26 -47.89
C SER A 129 -16.83 -0.72 -47.97
N GLY A 130 -15.72 -0.12 -47.53
CA GLY A 130 -15.61 1.33 -47.44
C GLY A 130 -14.57 1.77 -46.42
N THR A 131 -14.67 3.01 -46.00
CA THR A 131 -13.74 3.60 -45.02
C THR A 131 -14.53 4.10 -43.83
N VAL A 132 -14.23 3.56 -42.65
CA VAL A 132 -14.72 4.05 -41.36
C VAL A 132 -13.73 5.09 -40.85
N THR A 133 -14.17 6.34 -40.74
CA THR A 133 -13.38 7.41 -40.13
C THR A 133 -13.77 7.55 -38.67
N ILE A 134 -12.78 7.54 -37.79
CA ILE A 134 -12.93 7.68 -36.35
C ILE A 134 -12.22 8.96 -35.94
N VAL A 135 -12.92 9.83 -35.24
CA VAL A 135 -12.37 11.07 -34.69
C VAL A 135 -12.63 11.09 -33.19
N ILE A 136 -11.59 11.35 -32.41
CA ILE A 136 -11.61 11.49 -30.95
C ILE A 136 -11.21 12.92 -30.60
N GLY A 137 -12.13 13.64 -29.95
CA GLY A 137 -11.97 15.05 -29.62
C GLY A 137 -11.76 15.90 -30.87
N SER A 138 -10.81 16.83 -30.80
CA SER A 138 -10.48 17.76 -31.89
C SER A 138 -9.22 17.40 -32.68
N SER A 139 -8.44 16.40 -32.25
CA SER A 139 -7.05 16.23 -32.72
C SER A 139 -6.69 14.83 -33.19
N ALA A 140 -7.34 13.77 -32.68
CA ALA A 140 -7.00 12.40 -33.05
C ALA A 140 -8.00 11.87 -34.07
N SER A 141 -7.52 11.52 -35.26
CA SER A 141 -8.33 10.88 -36.30
C SER A 141 -7.60 9.70 -36.91
N SER A 142 -8.30 8.60 -37.14
CA SER A 142 -7.79 7.47 -37.92
C SER A 142 -8.90 6.87 -38.78
N THR A 143 -8.49 6.10 -39.77
CA THR A 143 -9.39 5.47 -40.73
C THR A 143 -9.18 3.96 -40.75
N VAL A 144 -10.26 3.20 -40.73
CA VAL A 144 -10.27 1.76 -40.99
C VAL A 144 -10.82 1.53 -42.39
N THR A 145 -10.03 0.91 -43.25
CA THR A 145 -10.53 0.42 -44.55
C THR A 145 -11.15 -0.95 -44.35
N ILE A 146 -12.39 -1.10 -44.79
CA ILE A 146 -13.14 -2.36 -44.81
C ILE A 146 -13.05 -2.93 -46.22
N ASP A 147 -12.41 -4.09 -46.35
CA ASP A 147 -12.25 -4.84 -47.60
C ASP A 147 -12.56 -6.34 -47.41
N SER A 148 -12.29 -7.17 -48.41
CA SER A 148 -12.58 -8.61 -48.36
C SER A 148 -11.87 -9.38 -47.24
N THR A 149 -10.87 -8.79 -46.57
CA THR A 149 -10.13 -9.43 -45.48
C THR A 149 -10.77 -9.21 -44.11
N ASN A 150 -11.60 -8.18 -43.95
CA ASN A 150 -12.17 -7.75 -42.67
C ASN A 150 -13.63 -7.25 -42.77
N ASN A 151 -14.33 -7.52 -43.87
CA ASN A 151 -15.73 -7.13 -44.13
C ASN A 151 -16.79 -7.89 -43.32
N THR A 152 -16.52 -8.17 -42.05
CA THR A 152 -17.48 -8.73 -41.09
C THR A 152 -17.59 -7.82 -39.87
N LEU A 153 -18.65 -7.96 -39.08
CA LEU A 153 -18.80 -7.19 -37.84
C LEU A 153 -17.63 -7.45 -36.87
N ASP A 154 -17.16 -8.70 -36.78
CA ASP A 154 -15.96 -9.05 -36.01
C ASP A 154 -14.66 -8.51 -36.61
N GLY A 155 -14.54 -8.52 -37.95
CA GLY A 155 -13.41 -7.91 -38.65
C GLY A 155 -13.28 -6.42 -38.34
N LEU A 156 -14.40 -5.69 -38.37
CA LEU A 156 -14.45 -4.27 -37.98
C LEU A 156 -14.10 -4.07 -36.51
N ARG A 157 -14.64 -4.90 -35.59
CA ARG A 157 -14.32 -4.85 -34.16
C ARG A 157 -12.81 -5.00 -33.92
N LEU A 158 -12.19 -6.00 -34.53
CA LEU A 158 -10.75 -6.24 -34.43
C LEU A 158 -9.95 -5.09 -35.03
N ALA A 159 -10.35 -4.60 -36.20
CA ALA A 159 -9.69 -3.48 -36.86
C ALA A 159 -9.71 -2.22 -35.97
N ILE A 160 -10.85 -1.87 -35.37
CA ILE A 160 -10.97 -0.72 -34.45
C ILE A 160 -10.06 -0.90 -33.23
N ASN A 161 -10.10 -2.07 -32.59
CA ASN A 161 -9.29 -2.34 -31.40
C ASN A 161 -7.78 -2.33 -31.66
N ASN A 162 -7.37 -2.61 -32.91
CA ASN A 162 -5.96 -2.62 -33.33
C ASN A 162 -5.43 -1.26 -33.78
N LEU A 163 -6.26 -0.21 -33.84
CA LEU A 163 -5.80 1.15 -34.21
C LEU A 163 -4.88 1.80 -33.19
N GLY A 164 -4.86 1.31 -31.94
CA GLY A 164 -4.14 1.95 -30.84
C GLY A 164 -4.71 3.31 -30.43
N LEU A 165 -5.93 3.64 -30.88
CA LEU A 165 -6.67 4.82 -30.45
C LEU A 165 -7.37 4.57 -29.10
N ASP A 166 -7.77 5.65 -28.44
CA ASP A 166 -8.50 5.65 -27.17
C ASP A 166 -9.97 5.21 -27.29
N VAL A 167 -10.24 4.17 -28.08
CA VAL A 167 -11.55 3.55 -28.28
C VAL A 167 -11.46 2.04 -28.12
N LYS A 168 -12.56 1.43 -27.65
CA LYS A 168 -12.73 -0.02 -27.54
C LYS A 168 -14.03 -0.44 -28.20
N ALA A 169 -13.96 -1.46 -29.04
CA ALA A 169 -15.11 -2.05 -29.70
C ALA A 169 -15.41 -3.44 -29.12
N SER A 170 -16.67 -3.68 -28.76
CA SER A 170 -17.17 -4.94 -28.21
C SER A 170 -18.55 -5.27 -28.76
N PHE A 171 -18.94 -6.54 -28.69
CA PHE A 171 -20.31 -6.90 -29.04
C PHE A 171 -21.28 -6.60 -27.90
N LEU A 172 -22.47 -6.14 -28.27
CA LEU A 172 -23.63 -6.04 -27.40
C LEU A 172 -24.74 -6.89 -28.03
N ASN A 173 -25.27 -7.85 -27.29
CA ASN A 173 -26.46 -8.58 -27.69
C ASN A 173 -27.67 -7.91 -27.03
N ASP A 174 -28.56 -7.30 -27.82
CA ASP A 174 -29.73 -6.57 -27.34
C ASP A 174 -31.00 -7.45 -27.22
N GLY A 175 -30.92 -8.73 -27.64
CA GLY A 175 -32.02 -9.69 -27.58
C GLY A 175 -33.05 -9.55 -28.70
N ASP A 176 -32.79 -8.75 -29.74
CA ASP A 176 -33.67 -8.68 -30.92
C ASP A 176 -33.80 -10.06 -31.60
N ALA A 177 -35.02 -10.41 -32.04
CA ALA A 177 -35.31 -11.73 -32.58
C ALA A 177 -34.66 -12.04 -33.94
N THR A 178 -34.28 -11.00 -34.69
CA THR A 178 -33.73 -11.13 -36.05
C THR A 178 -32.30 -10.61 -36.14
N ASN A 179 -31.97 -9.54 -35.41
CA ASN A 179 -30.68 -8.85 -35.49
C ASN A 179 -30.11 -8.51 -34.10
N PRO A 180 -29.84 -9.51 -33.24
CA PRO A 180 -29.48 -9.30 -31.83
C PRO A 180 -28.12 -8.64 -31.62
N TYR A 181 -27.18 -8.76 -32.57
CA TYR A 181 -25.80 -8.32 -32.36
C TYR A 181 -25.56 -6.90 -32.85
N ARG A 182 -25.06 -6.04 -31.95
CA ARG A 182 -24.56 -4.71 -32.27
C ARG A 182 -23.10 -4.59 -31.89
N LEU A 183 -22.38 -3.74 -32.60
CA LEU A 183 -21.06 -3.31 -32.16
C LEU A 183 -21.25 -2.09 -31.24
N LEU A 184 -20.85 -2.23 -29.98
CA LEU A 184 -20.72 -1.14 -29.02
C LEU A 184 -19.29 -0.61 -29.11
N ILE A 185 -19.15 0.69 -29.35
CA ILE A 185 -17.87 1.38 -29.33
C ILE A 185 -17.87 2.39 -28.20
N SER A 186 -16.94 2.23 -27.28
CA SER A 186 -16.76 3.08 -26.11
C SER A 186 -15.44 3.83 -26.20
N GLY A 187 -15.45 5.13 -25.93
CA GLY A 187 -14.23 5.89 -25.63
C GLY A 187 -13.62 5.40 -24.32
N THR A 188 -12.29 5.47 -24.21
CA THR A 188 -11.57 5.12 -22.98
C THR A 188 -11.33 6.33 -22.07
N GLN A 189 -11.55 7.54 -22.59
CA GLN A 189 -11.44 8.80 -21.85
C GLN A 189 -12.83 9.38 -21.58
N THR A 190 -13.06 9.84 -20.36
CA THR A 190 -14.23 10.67 -20.04
C THR A 190 -13.95 12.14 -20.38
N GLY A 191 -14.98 12.98 -20.33
CA GLY A 191 -14.83 14.40 -20.60
C GLY A 191 -15.06 14.77 -22.06
N SER A 192 -15.33 16.04 -22.32
CA SER A 192 -15.67 16.53 -23.67
C SER A 192 -14.52 16.34 -24.68
N SER A 193 -13.27 16.27 -24.21
CA SER A 193 -12.11 15.92 -25.05
C SER A 193 -12.13 14.47 -25.54
N GLY A 194 -12.82 13.56 -24.83
CA GLY A 194 -12.99 12.16 -25.19
C GLY A 194 -14.16 11.90 -26.16
N THR A 195 -14.74 12.94 -26.76
CA THR A 195 -15.87 12.79 -27.69
C THR A 195 -15.46 11.94 -28.90
N VAL A 196 -16.16 10.83 -29.13
CA VAL A 196 -15.92 9.95 -30.28
C VAL A 196 -16.98 10.18 -31.33
N THR A 197 -16.56 10.40 -32.58
CA THR A 197 -17.46 10.39 -33.74
C THR A 197 -16.97 9.37 -34.75
N MET A 198 -17.90 8.64 -35.35
CA MET A 198 -17.62 7.62 -36.36
C MET A 198 -18.53 7.81 -37.55
N SER A 199 -17.96 7.69 -38.74
CA SER A 199 -18.72 7.71 -39.99
C SER A 199 -18.20 6.63 -40.93
N HIS A 200 -19.10 6.00 -41.68
CA HIS A 200 -18.74 5.04 -42.70
C HIS A 200 -19.04 5.62 -44.08
N THR A 201 -18.02 5.68 -44.92
CA THR A 201 -18.15 6.11 -46.32
C THR A 201 -17.97 4.91 -47.23
N THR A 202 -18.99 4.57 -48.00
CA THR A 202 -18.92 3.51 -49.02
C THR A 202 -18.43 4.10 -50.35
N PRO A 203 -17.70 3.33 -51.18
CA PRO A 203 -17.31 3.78 -52.51
C PRO A 203 -18.56 4.01 -53.37
N GLN A 204 -18.72 5.21 -53.93
CA GLN A 204 -19.80 5.48 -54.89
C GLN A 204 -19.43 4.93 -56.26
N SER A 205 -20.32 4.14 -56.85
CA SER A 205 -20.20 3.67 -58.23
C SER A 205 -21.45 4.06 -59.02
N PRO A 206 -21.31 4.62 -60.24
CA PRO A 206 -22.45 4.90 -61.10
C PRO A 206 -23.08 3.64 -61.71
N PHE A 207 -22.47 2.46 -61.52
CA PHE A 207 -22.88 1.20 -62.16
C PHE A 207 -23.57 0.20 -61.23
N TRP A 208 -23.60 0.43 -59.91
CA TRP A 208 -24.33 -0.43 -58.96
C TRP A 208 -24.82 0.35 -57.74
N THR A 209 -25.94 -0.10 -57.14
CA THR A 209 -26.44 0.42 -55.87
C THR A 209 -25.47 0.07 -54.74
N ALA A 210 -24.94 1.07 -54.04
CA ALA A 210 -24.08 0.85 -52.88
C ALA A 210 -24.84 0.09 -51.79
N SER A 211 -24.19 -0.93 -51.21
CA SER A 211 -24.69 -1.63 -50.03
C SER A 211 -24.93 -0.63 -48.90
N ALA A 212 -25.97 -0.88 -48.07
CA ALA A 212 -26.22 -0.05 -46.90
C ALA A 212 -24.98 -0.02 -45.99
N GLY A 213 -24.44 1.17 -45.77
CA GLY A 213 -23.26 1.36 -44.94
C GLY A 213 -23.53 1.05 -43.46
N VAL A 214 -22.47 0.84 -42.69
CA VAL A 214 -22.56 0.77 -41.22
C VAL A 214 -22.96 2.15 -40.67
N THR A 215 -24.07 2.22 -39.94
CA THR A 215 -24.50 3.44 -39.25
C THR A 215 -24.06 3.40 -37.80
N PHE A 216 -23.56 4.52 -37.28
CA PHE A 216 -23.19 4.67 -35.87
C PHE A 216 -24.11 5.68 -35.20
N GLU A 217 -24.77 5.27 -34.12
CA GLU A 217 -25.64 6.12 -33.30
C GLU A 217 -24.97 6.38 -31.95
N THR A 218 -24.93 7.64 -31.52
CA THR A 218 -24.35 8.00 -30.21
C THR A 218 -25.40 7.81 -29.12
N THR A 219 -25.19 6.83 -28.24
CA THR A 219 -26.07 6.54 -27.10
C THR A 219 -25.65 7.29 -25.85
N GLN A 220 -24.37 7.65 -25.73
CA GLN A 220 -23.84 8.45 -24.64
C GLN A 220 -22.84 9.45 -25.19
N THR A 221 -23.01 10.73 -24.85
CA THR A 221 -22.05 11.78 -25.18
C THR A 221 -20.98 11.87 -24.12
N ALA A 222 -19.73 12.07 -24.53
CA ALA A 222 -18.68 12.41 -23.60
C ALA A 222 -18.90 13.83 -23.05
N ARG A 223 -18.85 13.99 -21.73
CA ARG A 223 -19.02 15.29 -21.07
C ARG A 223 -18.12 15.38 -19.86
N ASP A 224 -17.72 16.59 -19.51
CA ASP A 224 -16.94 16.86 -18.30
C ASP A 224 -17.79 16.74 -17.04
N ALA A 225 -17.16 16.38 -15.93
CA ALA A 225 -17.73 16.51 -14.60
C ALA A 225 -17.92 17.99 -14.27
N SER A 226 -19.06 18.31 -13.67
CA SER A 226 -19.38 19.65 -13.18
C SER A 226 -19.63 19.56 -11.69
N LEU A 227 -18.84 20.29 -10.92
CA LEU A 227 -18.96 20.38 -9.47
C LEU A 227 -18.73 21.83 -8.99
N SER A 228 -19.09 22.10 -7.75
CA SER A 228 -18.81 23.34 -7.05
C SER A 228 -18.19 23.02 -5.71
N LEU A 229 -17.13 23.74 -5.36
CA LEU A 229 -16.49 23.68 -4.04
C LEU A 229 -16.54 25.07 -3.42
N ASP A 230 -17.19 25.21 -2.26
CA ASP A 230 -17.40 26.49 -1.56
C ASP A 230 -17.97 27.60 -2.47
N GLY A 231 -18.83 27.20 -3.42
CA GLY A 231 -19.46 28.11 -4.38
C GLY A 231 -18.63 28.36 -5.66
N VAL A 232 -17.39 27.88 -5.72
CA VAL A 232 -16.54 28.00 -6.92
C VAL A 232 -16.86 26.86 -7.89
N SER A 233 -17.35 27.20 -9.07
CA SER A 233 -17.66 26.22 -10.13
C SER A 233 -16.37 25.65 -10.74
N ILE A 234 -16.31 24.33 -10.84
CA ILE A 234 -15.16 23.57 -11.30
C ILE A 234 -15.62 22.56 -12.36
N THR A 235 -14.85 22.48 -13.45
CA THR A 235 -15.06 21.52 -14.54
C THR A 235 -13.84 20.63 -14.70
N LYS A 236 -14.05 19.32 -14.78
CA LYS A 236 -12.96 18.33 -14.90
C LYS A 236 -13.31 17.27 -15.95
N SER A 237 -12.33 16.86 -16.74
CA SER A 237 -12.51 15.80 -17.73
C SER A 237 -12.62 14.41 -17.10
N SER A 238 -12.26 14.24 -15.83
CA SER A 238 -12.27 12.97 -15.09
C SER A 238 -13.11 13.05 -13.82
N ASN A 239 -13.63 11.89 -13.39
CA ASN A 239 -14.28 11.73 -12.09
C ASN A 239 -13.28 11.61 -10.93
N THR A 240 -11.98 11.56 -11.21
CA THR A 240 -10.93 11.64 -10.18
C THR A 240 -10.28 13.01 -10.26
N VAL A 241 -10.45 13.81 -9.20
CA VAL A 241 -10.03 15.21 -9.13
C VAL A 241 -8.99 15.37 -8.03
N THR A 242 -7.74 15.68 -8.40
CA THR A 242 -6.58 15.65 -7.48
C THR A 242 -5.97 17.03 -7.21
N ASP A 243 -6.49 18.07 -7.85
CA ASP A 243 -5.87 19.39 -7.94
C ASP A 243 -6.75 20.52 -7.41
N VAL A 244 -7.88 20.19 -6.79
CA VAL A 244 -8.82 21.17 -6.23
C VAL A 244 -8.54 21.44 -4.75
N ILE A 245 -8.24 20.40 -3.98
CA ILE A 245 -7.86 20.51 -2.57
C ILE A 245 -6.43 19.99 -2.44
N SER A 246 -5.53 20.81 -1.92
CA SER A 246 -4.13 20.44 -1.75
C SER A 246 -4.00 19.19 -0.89
N GLY A 247 -3.31 18.18 -1.41
CA GLY A 247 -3.09 16.91 -0.71
C GLY A 247 -4.31 16.01 -0.60
N ALA A 248 -5.43 16.29 -1.29
CA ALA A 248 -6.61 15.41 -1.33
C ALA A 248 -7.05 15.09 -2.78
N ALA A 249 -7.48 13.85 -2.99
CA ALA A 249 -8.07 13.39 -4.24
C ALA A 249 -9.54 13.03 -4.04
N LEU A 250 -10.41 13.62 -4.85
CA LEU A 250 -11.86 13.44 -4.81
C LEU A 250 -12.24 12.51 -5.96
N LYS A 251 -12.77 11.34 -5.64
CA LYS A 251 -13.34 10.40 -6.61
C LYS A 251 -14.86 10.53 -6.60
N LEU A 252 -15.39 11.23 -7.60
CA LEU A 252 -16.82 11.47 -7.79
C LEU A 252 -17.53 10.17 -8.18
N GLN A 253 -18.66 9.89 -7.53
CA GLN A 253 -19.41 8.65 -7.70
C GLN A 253 -20.86 8.88 -8.13
N SER A 254 -21.47 9.98 -7.72
CA SER A 254 -22.82 10.36 -8.12
C SER A 254 -23.01 11.87 -8.03
N ALA A 255 -24.08 12.37 -8.66
CA ALA A 255 -24.52 13.74 -8.45
C ALA A 255 -25.16 13.88 -7.06
N GLY A 256 -24.96 15.00 -6.40
CA GLY A 256 -25.42 15.23 -5.03
C GLY A 256 -24.65 16.35 -4.35
N SER A 257 -24.85 16.51 -3.05
CA SER A 257 -24.22 17.59 -2.29
C SER A 257 -23.89 17.16 -0.86
N GLY A 258 -22.91 17.82 -0.25
CA GLY A 258 -22.50 17.50 1.10
C GLY A 258 -21.33 18.34 1.58
N THR A 259 -20.84 18.00 2.76
CA THR A 259 -19.68 18.67 3.37
C THR A 259 -18.53 17.69 3.45
N ILE A 260 -17.35 18.14 3.03
CA ILE A 260 -16.08 17.45 3.21
C ILE A 260 -15.43 18.05 4.45
N SER A 261 -15.05 17.21 5.40
CA SER A 261 -14.21 17.60 6.53
C SER A 261 -12.87 16.87 6.44
N LEU A 262 -11.79 17.64 6.34
CA LEU A 262 -10.42 17.14 6.40
C LEU A 262 -9.82 17.52 7.74
N SER A 263 -9.22 16.54 8.41
CA SER A 263 -8.49 16.77 9.64
C SER A 263 -7.35 15.77 9.80
N THR A 264 -6.38 16.11 10.63
CA THR A 264 -5.39 15.16 11.10
C THR A 264 -6.07 14.03 11.87
N ASP A 265 -5.64 12.80 11.60
CA ASP A 265 -6.13 11.62 12.27
C ASP A 265 -5.24 11.27 13.46
N THR A 266 -5.42 12.01 14.56
CA THR A 266 -4.62 11.84 15.79
C THR A 266 -4.73 10.43 16.34
N GLU A 267 -5.89 9.79 16.26
CA GLU A 267 -6.11 8.40 16.70
C GLU A 267 -5.24 7.42 15.92
N ALA A 268 -5.19 7.54 14.59
CA ALA A 268 -4.34 6.69 13.76
C ALA A 268 -2.84 6.92 14.03
N ILE A 269 -2.44 8.16 14.35
CA ILE A 269 -1.06 8.48 14.73
C ILE A 269 -0.73 7.86 16.10
N THR A 270 -1.63 8.02 17.09
CA THR A 270 -1.48 7.41 18.42
C THR A 270 -1.37 5.90 18.34
N THR A 271 -2.16 5.23 17.51
CA THR A 271 -2.04 3.77 17.29
C THR A 271 -0.66 3.41 16.75
N LYS A 272 -0.12 4.11 15.76
CA LYS A 272 1.22 3.81 15.24
C LYS A 272 2.32 4.02 16.29
N VAL A 273 2.17 5.03 17.15
CA VAL A 273 3.13 5.28 18.24
C VAL A 273 2.98 4.25 19.35
N SER A 274 1.76 3.78 19.64
CA SER A 274 1.52 2.64 20.53
C SER A 274 2.20 1.38 20.00
N ASP A 275 2.01 1.06 18.72
CA ASP A 275 2.67 -0.10 18.08
C ASP A 275 4.21 0.00 18.19
N PHE A 276 4.76 1.21 18.08
CA PHE A 276 6.20 1.45 18.28
C PHE A 276 6.64 1.18 19.72
N VAL A 277 5.85 1.64 20.71
CA VAL A 277 6.10 1.39 22.13
C VAL A 277 6.03 -0.09 22.45
N ASP A 278 5.02 -0.79 21.94
CA ASP A 278 4.81 -2.21 22.19
C ASP A 278 5.96 -3.06 21.63
N GLU A 279 6.37 -2.82 20.38
CA GLU A 279 7.48 -3.55 19.75
C GLU A 279 8.84 -3.22 20.39
N TYR A 280 9.04 -1.98 20.87
CA TYR A 280 10.24 -1.66 21.67
C TYR A 280 10.24 -2.43 22.99
N ASN A 281 9.09 -2.46 23.68
CA ASN A 281 8.96 -3.14 24.97
C ASN A 281 9.16 -4.66 24.83
N ASP A 282 8.64 -5.25 23.75
CA ASP A 282 8.84 -6.65 23.42
C ASP A 282 10.34 -7.01 23.28
N ILE A 283 11.13 -6.17 22.59
CA ILE A 283 12.59 -6.34 22.52
C ILE A 283 13.25 -6.12 23.88
N SER A 284 12.86 -5.06 24.60
CA SER A 284 13.46 -4.71 25.90
C SER A 284 13.29 -5.83 26.93
N LEU A 285 12.08 -6.39 27.01
CA LEU A 285 11.75 -7.51 27.90
C LEU A 285 12.50 -8.78 27.50
N PHE A 286 12.54 -9.10 26.20
CA PHE A 286 13.30 -10.24 25.71
C PHE A 286 14.80 -10.11 26.05
N LEU A 287 15.40 -8.93 25.81
CA LEU A 287 16.80 -8.69 26.16
C LEU A 287 17.05 -8.77 27.67
N ALA A 288 16.13 -8.27 28.49
CA ALA A 288 16.22 -8.37 29.94
C ALA A 288 16.19 -9.83 30.41
N GLU A 289 15.32 -10.67 29.85
CA GLU A 289 15.25 -12.11 30.13
C GLU A 289 16.54 -12.84 29.70
N GLN A 290 17.02 -12.58 28.48
CA GLN A 290 18.20 -13.25 27.94
C GLN A 290 19.50 -12.88 28.68
N LEU A 291 19.52 -11.72 29.35
CA LEU A 291 20.65 -11.20 30.12
C LEU A 291 20.44 -11.30 31.65
N ALA A 292 19.35 -11.92 32.10
CA ALA A 292 19.03 -12.01 33.52
C ALA A 292 20.04 -12.91 34.27
N LEU A 293 20.25 -12.58 35.54
CA LEU A 293 20.86 -13.46 36.53
C LEU A 293 19.85 -13.59 37.67
N ASP A 294 19.37 -14.79 37.91
CA ASP A 294 18.57 -15.09 39.08
C ASP A 294 19.51 -15.20 40.29
N SER A 295 19.33 -14.29 41.25
CA SER A 295 20.18 -14.22 42.45
C SER A 295 19.90 -15.34 43.46
N GLU A 296 18.78 -16.04 43.35
CA GLU A 296 18.40 -17.14 44.25
C GLU A 296 18.84 -18.50 43.70
N THR A 297 18.65 -18.74 42.40
CA THR A 297 19.04 -20.01 41.75
C THR A 297 20.45 -19.99 41.16
N GLU A 298 21.09 -18.81 41.07
CA GLU A 298 22.34 -18.56 40.34
C GLU A 298 22.24 -18.94 38.84
N GLU A 299 21.02 -19.09 38.31
CA GLU A 299 20.79 -19.38 36.90
C GLU A 299 20.87 -18.11 36.05
N THR A 300 21.43 -18.26 34.86
CA THR A 300 21.63 -17.16 33.92
C THR A 300 20.75 -17.33 32.68
N GLY A 301 20.28 -16.22 32.12
CA GLY A 301 19.68 -16.21 30.79
C GLY A 301 20.63 -16.78 29.72
N VAL A 302 20.06 -17.29 28.64
CA VAL A 302 20.81 -18.03 27.59
C VAL A 302 21.96 -17.22 26.97
N LEU A 303 21.80 -15.88 26.92
CA LEU A 303 22.78 -14.96 26.34
C LEU A 303 23.52 -14.13 27.40
N PHE A 304 23.48 -14.56 28.67
CA PHE A 304 24.17 -13.87 29.75
C PHE A 304 25.67 -13.72 29.46
N GLY A 305 26.20 -12.52 29.74
CA GLY A 305 27.60 -12.18 29.44
C GLY A 305 27.92 -11.98 27.95
N ASN A 306 26.92 -12.01 27.05
CA ASN A 306 27.14 -11.71 25.65
C ASN A 306 27.28 -10.19 25.44
N PHE A 307 28.50 -9.74 25.15
CA PHE A 307 28.80 -8.32 24.93
C PHE A 307 28.01 -7.68 23.79
N ALA A 308 27.73 -8.42 22.71
CA ALA A 308 27.00 -7.85 21.58
C ALA A 308 25.54 -7.55 21.94
N VAL A 309 24.90 -8.44 22.72
CA VAL A 309 23.52 -8.27 23.19
C VAL A 309 23.43 -7.14 24.23
N GLN A 310 24.41 -7.04 25.13
CA GLN A 310 24.52 -5.91 26.06
C GLN A 310 24.71 -4.58 25.34
N ASN A 311 25.56 -4.54 24.31
CA ASN A 311 25.79 -3.34 23.51
C ASN A 311 24.51 -2.92 22.76
N LEU A 312 23.78 -3.88 22.18
CA LEU A 312 22.49 -3.64 21.55
C LEU A 312 21.48 -3.02 22.53
N GLN A 313 21.35 -3.57 23.75
CA GLN A 313 20.46 -3.02 24.77
C GLN A 313 20.82 -1.57 25.11
N GLN A 314 22.12 -1.25 25.21
CA GLN A 314 22.60 0.10 25.46
C GLN A 314 22.31 1.06 24.30
N ILE A 315 22.51 0.60 23.05
CA ILE A 315 22.19 1.39 21.85
C ILE A 315 20.70 1.73 21.82
N LEU A 316 19.82 0.73 22.00
CA LEU A 316 18.37 0.94 21.99
C LEU A 316 17.94 1.95 23.08
N ARG A 317 18.41 1.77 24.32
CA ARG A 317 18.10 2.70 25.42
C ARG A 317 18.63 4.11 25.16
N SER A 318 19.85 4.21 24.61
CA SER A 318 20.45 5.50 24.26
C SER A 318 19.67 6.20 23.15
N SER A 319 19.26 5.49 22.10
CA SER A 319 18.48 6.07 21.00
C SER A 319 17.17 6.69 21.49
N ILE A 320 16.45 6.01 22.39
CA ILE A 320 15.16 6.49 22.92
C ILE A 320 15.32 7.67 23.88
N SER A 321 16.38 7.69 24.68
CA SER A 321 16.62 8.74 25.69
C SER A 321 17.43 9.93 25.17
N SER A 322 18.02 9.81 23.99
CA SER A 322 18.84 10.87 23.38
C SER A 322 18.01 12.08 22.95
N LYS A 323 18.65 13.24 22.97
CA LYS A 323 18.08 14.46 22.42
C LYS A 323 18.09 14.38 20.90
N VAL A 324 16.95 14.62 20.27
CA VAL A 324 16.88 14.76 18.81
C VAL A 324 17.36 16.15 18.41
N THR A 325 18.33 16.22 17.50
CA THR A 325 18.93 17.46 16.99
C THR A 325 18.40 17.80 15.60
N GLY A 326 18.58 19.04 15.15
CA GLY A 326 18.21 19.45 13.78
C GLY A 326 16.71 19.63 13.53
N ILE A 327 15.92 19.76 14.59
CA ILE A 327 14.46 19.89 14.55
C ILE A 327 14.03 21.32 14.90
N SER A 328 12.86 21.70 14.42
CA SER A 328 12.21 22.99 14.68
C SER A 328 11.11 22.80 15.71
N GLY A 329 11.15 23.55 16.81
CA GLY A 329 10.12 23.53 17.86
C GLY A 329 10.69 23.33 19.26
N ASP A 330 9.79 23.14 20.23
CA ASP A 330 10.12 23.06 21.66
C ASP A 330 10.34 21.62 22.16
N TYR A 331 9.84 20.63 21.42
CA TYR A 331 10.05 19.22 21.71
C TYR A 331 11.36 18.74 21.10
N THR A 332 12.26 18.26 21.96
CA THR A 332 13.57 17.69 21.63
C THR A 332 13.83 16.32 22.26
N TYR A 333 12.92 15.85 23.12
CA TYR A 333 12.94 14.54 23.74
C TYR A 333 11.57 13.86 23.62
N LEU A 334 11.56 12.54 23.48
CA LEU A 334 10.34 11.73 23.49
C LEU A 334 9.56 11.87 24.82
N SER A 335 10.24 12.14 25.93
CA SER A 335 9.59 12.38 27.23
C SER A 335 8.76 13.64 27.28
N GLN A 336 9.01 14.63 26.41
CA GLN A 336 8.21 15.86 26.36
C GLN A 336 6.88 15.68 25.64
N ILE A 337 6.70 14.55 24.95
CA ILE A 337 5.49 14.20 24.21
C ILE A 337 4.78 12.98 24.82
N GLY A 338 5.05 12.68 26.10
CA GLY A 338 4.40 11.60 26.83
C GLY A 338 5.05 10.21 26.71
N ILE A 339 6.20 10.05 26.04
CA ILE A 339 6.90 8.75 25.97
C ILE A 339 8.04 8.72 26.99
N THR A 340 7.85 7.99 28.09
CA THR A 340 8.79 7.98 29.21
C THR A 340 9.37 6.59 29.47
N THR A 341 10.62 6.54 29.95
CA THR A 341 11.32 5.28 30.26
C THR A 341 11.10 4.87 31.72
N GLN A 342 10.79 3.60 31.93
CA GLN A 342 10.61 2.99 33.24
C GLN A 342 11.92 2.46 33.82
N SER A 343 11.93 2.10 35.11
CA SER A 343 13.13 1.59 35.80
C SER A 343 13.65 0.27 35.24
N ASP A 344 12.81 -0.52 34.59
CA ASP A 344 13.17 -1.77 33.91
C ASP A 344 13.72 -1.55 32.49
N GLY A 345 13.66 -0.31 31.98
CA GLY A 345 14.11 0.08 30.64
C GLY A 345 13.06 -0.09 29.54
N THR A 346 11.83 -0.50 29.88
CA THR A 346 10.67 -0.38 28.99
C THR A 346 10.23 1.09 28.88
N ILE A 347 9.37 1.41 27.92
CA ILE A 347 8.75 2.73 27.77
C ILE A 347 7.24 2.66 27.88
N ILE A 348 6.64 3.76 28.33
CA ILE A 348 5.19 3.96 28.40
C ILE A 348 4.80 5.17 27.57
N LEU A 349 3.63 5.09 26.92
CA LEU A 349 2.99 6.19 26.22
C LEU A 349 1.87 6.75 27.10
N ASP A 350 2.01 7.99 27.53
CA ASP A 350 0.90 8.81 28.02
C ASP A 350 0.13 9.36 26.82
N THR A 351 -1.06 8.81 26.58
CA THR A 351 -1.87 9.16 25.40
C THR A 351 -2.45 10.56 25.48
N ASP A 352 -2.63 11.11 26.69
CA ASP A 352 -3.19 12.44 26.88
C ASP A 352 -2.10 13.49 26.57
N ASP A 353 -0.92 13.34 27.17
CA ASP A 353 0.25 14.20 26.88
C ASP A 353 0.65 14.13 25.40
N PHE A 354 0.60 12.93 24.80
CA PHE A 354 0.91 12.75 23.38
C PHE A 354 -0.13 13.42 22.48
N SER A 355 -1.42 13.31 22.83
CA SER A 355 -2.50 13.95 22.07
C SER A 355 -2.40 15.48 22.16
N ASP A 356 -2.08 16.03 23.32
CA ASP A 356 -1.86 17.46 23.52
C ASP A 356 -0.66 17.96 22.72
N ALA A 357 0.44 17.19 22.68
CA ALA A 357 1.61 17.51 21.87
C ALA A 357 1.29 17.51 20.36
N LEU A 358 0.48 16.56 19.88
CA LEU A 358 0.04 16.52 18.48
C LEU A 358 -0.82 17.72 18.10
N VAL A 359 -1.66 18.21 19.02
CA VAL A 359 -2.48 19.41 18.80
C VAL A 359 -1.61 20.68 18.82
N GLY A 360 -0.59 20.72 19.68
CA GLY A 360 0.33 21.85 19.80
C GLY A 360 1.22 22.04 18.57
N ASP A 361 1.97 21.01 18.18
CA ASP A 361 2.89 21.06 17.05
C ASP A 361 3.16 19.66 16.46
N ILE A 362 2.25 19.18 15.62
CA ILE A 362 2.41 17.90 14.93
C ILE A 362 3.68 17.82 14.07
N GLU A 363 4.15 18.95 13.52
CA GLU A 363 5.35 18.95 12.69
C GLU A 363 6.57 18.65 13.56
N ASN A 364 6.72 19.32 14.69
CA ASN A 364 7.80 19.06 15.64
C ASN A 364 7.71 17.65 16.24
N VAL A 365 6.51 17.16 16.61
CA VAL A 365 6.32 15.78 17.06
C VAL A 365 6.77 14.79 15.98
N SER A 366 6.38 15.00 14.72
CA SER A 366 6.79 14.11 13.62
C SER A 366 8.30 14.08 13.40
N GLN A 367 9.00 15.18 13.68
CA GLN A 367 10.45 15.27 13.59
C GLN A 367 11.19 14.48 14.68
N LEU A 368 10.53 14.18 15.80
CA LEU A 368 11.12 13.29 16.83
C LEU A 368 11.22 11.83 16.37
N PHE A 369 10.36 11.41 15.46
CA PHE A 369 10.33 10.04 14.92
C PHE A 369 10.92 9.92 13.52
N SER A 370 11.11 11.04 12.83
CA SER A 370 11.59 11.07 11.45
C SER A 370 12.98 11.64 11.34
N SER A 371 13.78 11.07 10.44
CA SER A 371 15.07 11.64 10.11
C SER A 371 14.86 12.79 9.12
N ASN A 372 15.06 14.02 9.57
CA ASN A 372 15.03 15.19 8.70
C ASN A 372 16.46 15.64 8.36
N GLY A 373 16.68 16.02 7.10
CA GLY A 373 17.89 16.72 6.69
C GLY A 373 17.48 18.06 6.11
N SER A 374 17.80 19.14 6.83
CA SER A 374 17.61 20.48 6.30
C SER A 374 18.80 20.84 5.42
N VAL A 375 18.51 21.23 4.18
CA VAL A 375 19.50 21.77 3.26
C VAL A 375 19.39 23.29 3.31
N THR A 376 20.46 23.97 3.74
CA THR A 376 20.54 25.44 3.70
C THR A 376 20.59 25.98 2.27
N ASN A 377 20.84 25.12 1.28
CA ASN A 377 20.91 25.44 -0.13
C ASN A 377 19.82 24.70 -0.91
N SER A 378 18.94 25.45 -1.58
CA SER A 378 17.82 24.95 -2.38
C SER A 378 18.22 24.07 -3.57
N SER A 379 19.50 24.02 -3.94
CA SER A 379 20.03 23.15 -5.01
C SER A 379 20.49 21.77 -4.52
N VAL A 380 20.47 21.51 -3.22
CA VAL A 380 20.86 20.22 -2.65
C VAL A 380 19.59 19.47 -2.24
N ALA A 381 19.45 18.22 -2.66
CA ALA A 381 18.38 17.34 -2.19
C ALA A 381 18.93 16.48 -1.06
N TYR A 382 18.26 16.46 0.09
CA TYR A 382 18.57 15.50 1.14
C TYR A 382 18.15 14.09 0.71
N VAL A 383 19.13 13.18 0.61
CA VAL A 383 18.93 11.82 0.08
C VAL A 383 18.81 10.76 1.19
N GLY A 384 19.18 11.09 2.43
CA GLY A 384 19.06 10.20 3.59
C GLY A 384 20.09 10.47 4.69
N PHE A 385 19.91 9.78 5.82
CA PHE A 385 20.79 9.81 7.00
C PHE A 385 21.64 8.55 7.05
N THR A 386 22.92 8.66 7.41
CA THR A 386 23.75 7.55 7.89
C THR A 386 24.25 7.85 9.31
N SER A 387 24.90 6.90 9.98
CA SER A 387 25.57 7.16 11.26
C SER A 387 26.67 8.23 11.17
N ASP A 388 27.05 8.64 9.96
CA ASP A 388 28.10 9.63 9.71
C ASP A 388 27.55 11.04 9.45
N THR A 389 26.22 11.23 9.49
CA THR A 389 25.55 12.51 9.22
C THR A 389 25.05 13.25 10.47
N GLU A 390 25.51 12.88 11.67
CA GLU A 390 25.24 13.61 12.93
C GLU A 390 25.92 14.98 13.03
#